data_AF-A0A8C1TI61-F1
#
_entry.id   AF-A0A8C1TI61-F1
#
_cell.length_a   1.000
_cell.length_b   1.000
_cell.length_c   1.000
_cell.angle_alpha   90.00
_cell.angle_beta   90.00
_cell.angle_gamma   90.00
#
_symmetry.space_group_name_H-M   'P 1'
#
loop_
_entity.id
_entity.type
_entity.pdbx_description
1 polymer ?
#
loop_
_entity_poly.entity_id
_entity_poly.type
_entity_poly.pdbx_seq_one_letter_code
_entity_poly.pdbx_strand_id
1 'polypeptide(L)'
;MGNAVTKEYSKEIQGKKIQLRYRKLQLAVWKSGSGTMSGIIPNSKAKGTDICAFNKYYYIIRSDLGCYMQTGSLNKGADISIFSLHPACQNGDHYIGGDSYFHIINGNSCRRVTNLSTDSDAIVYSLHPNCQGGDHYFAAHGYFYIIFQKKGTYRKATNMTKDTDAEEHTLDTNFRYGLYYWGPPSSKKTGFCFLKPASEWGVEYCTGPDLSTDEQNAVYSVHPDVLNFLPGGLSATKGPAICMWENIKTITNDSSTLVTWQKKISIMVGYNKEKIAQITDNWKIDKSASVESEELAKLIAKSQFSFSAEYGGSHVSTENESWKEATEEEEQLTFGLKPKERLYLWQHKLCLGQEPVLFCCDLKITNEPNPPTSPAQP
;
A
#
# COMPACT_ATOMS: atom_id res chain seq x y z
N MET A 1 19.49 33.14 -16.29
CA MET A 1 19.28 34.04 -15.13
C MET A 1 18.07 33.50 -14.38
N GLY A 2 18.30 32.67 -13.37
CA GLY A 2 17.24 32.04 -12.58
C GLY A 2 16.93 32.91 -11.36
N ASN A 3 15.66 33.24 -11.17
CA ASN A 3 15.18 34.00 -10.02
C ASN A 3 15.29 33.12 -8.77
N ALA A 4 16.14 33.51 -7.82
CA ALA A 4 16.17 32.93 -6.49
C ALA A 4 14.92 33.40 -5.72
N VAL A 5 14.03 32.46 -5.40
CA VAL A 5 12.87 32.74 -4.54
C VAL A 5 13.37 32.78 -3.10
N THR A 6 13.42 33.99 -2.52
CA THR A 6 13.72 34.22 -1.12
C THR A 6 12.43 34.04 -0.31
N LYS A 7 12.34 33.01 0.54
CA LYS A 7 11.25 32.90 1.53
C LYS A 7 11.69 33.62 2.81
N GLU A 8 11.10 34.78 3.10
CA GLU A 8 11.25 35.46 4.38
C GLU A 8 10.41 34.76 5.44
N TYR A 9 11.05 34.17 6.45
CA TYR A 9 10.38 33.71 7.67
C TYR A 9 10.29 34.87 8.68
N SER A 10 9.33 35.78 8.49
CA SER A 10 9.05 36.83 9.48
C SER A 10 8.24 36.26 10.65
N LYS A 11 8.88 36.11 11.81
CA LYS A 11 8.26 35.67 13.06
C LYS A 11 7.72 36.90 13.81
N GLU A 12 6.43 37.20 13.66
CA GLU A 12 5.76 38.22 14.47
C GLU A 12 5.28 37.57 15.78
N ILE A 13 6.04 37.76 16.86
CA ILE A 13 5.60 37.42 18.22
C ILE A 13 4.92 38.67 18.78
N GLN A 14 3.60 38.77 18.62
CA GLN A 14 2.77 39.67 19.43
C GLN A 14 1.53 38.96 19.93
N GLY A 15 1.36 38.98 21.25
CA GLY A 15 0.32 38.26 21.95
C GLY A 15 -1.09 38.72 21.58
N LYS A 16 -1.93 37.76 21.18
CA LYS A 16 -3.40 37.86 21.29
C LYS A 16 -3.96 36.51 21.71
N LYS A 17 -4.80 36.57 22.76
CA LYS A 17 -5.68 35.49 23.21
C LYS A 17 -6.46 34.93 22.02
N ILE A 18 -6.23 33.67 21.68
CA ILE A 18 -7.13 32.91 20.81
C ILE A 18 -7.84 31.88 21.68
N GLN A 19 -9.16 32.00 21.74
CA GLN A 19 -10.06 31.04 22.38
C GLN A 19 -9.94 29.67 21.70
N LEU A 20 -9.55 28.67 22.49
CA LEU A 20 -9.55 27.26 22.11
C LEU A 20 -10.99 26.76 21.92
N ARG A 21 -11.39 26.54 20.66
CA ARG A 21 -12.43 25.53 20.36
C ARG A 21 -11.73 24.19 20.16
N TYR A 22 -11.78 23.35 21.19
CA TYR A 22 -11.38 21.95 21.13
C TYR A 22 -12.22 21.19 20.11
N ARG A 23 -11.61 20.71 19.03
CA ARG A 23 -12.02 19.46 18.37
C ARG A 23 -11.03 18.39 18.80
N LYS A 24 -11.53 17.39 19.52
CA LYS A 24 -10.80 16.17 19.91
C LYS A 24 -10.24 15.50 18.64
N LEU A 25 -8.95 15.66 18.38
CA LEU A 25 -8.14 14.63 17.74
C LEU A 25 -7.48 13.87 18.88
N GLN A 26 -8.02 12.68 19.18
CA GLN A 26 -7.38 11.74 20.09
C GLN A 26 -6.09 11.24 19.44
N LEU A 27 -4.96 11.87 19.78
CA LEU A 27 -3.64 11.27 19.65
C LEU A 27 -3.46 10.31 20.82
N ALA A 28 -3.43 9.01 20.49
CA ALA A 28 -3.00 7.98 21.42
C ALA A 28 -1.52 8.21 21.75
N VAL A 29 -1.27 8.56 23.00
CA VAL A 29 0.05 8.55 23.62
C VAL A 29 0.57 7.11 23.59
N TRP A 30 1.65 6.86 22.84
CA TRP A 30 2.35 5.58 22.85
C TRP A 30 2.98 5.34 24.22
N LYS A 31 2.27 4.56 25.05
CA LYS A 31 2.92 3.66 26.00
C LYS A 31 3.26 2.38 25.25
N SER A 32 4.53 1.99 25.30
CA SER A 32 5.03 0.69 24.88
C SER A 32 4.13 -0.43 25.43
N GLY A 33 3.39 -1.08 24.53
CA GLY A 33 2.49 -2.20 24.83
C GLY A 33 1.97 -2.81 23.52
N SER A 34 2.49 -3.98 23.18
CA SER A 34 2.03 -4.97 22.19
C SER A 34 1.69 -4.49 20.76
N GLY A 35 2.60 -4.79 19.82
CA GLY A 35 2.32 -5.16 18.42
C GLY A 35 1.69 -4.08 17.54
N THR A 36 2.52 -3.26 16.87
CA THR A 36 2.09 -2.59 15.64
C THR A 36 1.68 -3.66 14.64
N MET A 37 0.38 -3.83 14.39
CA MET A 37 -0.10 -4.80 13.40
C MET A 37 0.32 -4.34 12.00
N SER A 38 1.38 -4.95 11.46
CA SER A 38 1.76 -4.86 10.04
C SER A 38 0.80 -5.75 9.24
N GLY A 39 -0.41 -5.24 9.01
CA GLY A 39 -1.45 -5.95 8.29
C GLY A 39 -1.43 -5.66 6.78
N ILE A 40 -1.74 -6.67 5.98
CA ILE A 40 -2.16 -6.46 4.59
C ILE A 40 -3.55 -5.81 4.61
N ILE A 41 -3.78 -4.85 3.72
CA ILE A 41 -5.09 -4.22 3.58
C ILE A 41 -6.05 -5.24 2.96
N PRO A 42 -7.23 -5.50 3.56
CA PRO A 42 -8.21 -6.41 2.97
C PRO A 42 -8.75 -5.86 1.64
N ASN A 43 -9.16 -6.75 0.74
CA ASN A 43 -9.79 -6.37 -0.54
C ASN A 43 -10.94 -5.36 -0.36
N SER A 44 -11.74 -5.50 0.70
CA SER A 44 -12.85 -4.58 1.03
C SER A 44 -12.43 -3.11 1.26
N LYS A 45 -11.15 -2.86 1.57
CA LYS A 45 -10.57 -1.52 1.74
C LYS A 45 -9.56 -1.17 0.62
N ALA A 46 -9.15 -2.14 -0.20
CA ALA A 46 -8.20 -1.97 -1.30
C ALA A 46 -8.89 -2.20 -2.66
N LYS A 47 -9.78 -1.28 -3.04
CA LYS A 47 -10.51 -1.38 -4.31
C LYS A 47 -9.55 -1.54 -5.50
N GLY A 48 -9.89 -2.42 -6.42
CA GLY A 48 -9.04 -2.73 -7.58
C GLY A 48 -7.84 -3.62 -7.26
N THR A 49 -7.67 -4.07 -6.02
CA THR A 49 -6.69 -5.10 -5.65
C THR A 49 -7.36 -6.44 -5.45
N ASP A 50 -6.87 -7.49 -6.10
CA ASP A 50 -7.38 -8.85 -5.87
C ASP A 50 -6.32 -9.91 -6.15
N ILE A 51 -6.56 -11.14 -5.69
CA ILE A 51 -5.69 -12.30 -5.95
C ILE A 51 -6.52 -13.35 -6.69
N CYS A 52 -5.98 -13.88 -7.78
CA CYS A 52 -6.60 -15.02 -8.45
C CYS A 52 -5.56 -15.98 -9.02
N ALA A 53 -6.00 -17.11 -9.55
CA ALA A 53 -5.14 -18.05 -10.24
C ALA A 53 -5.73 -18.41 -11.60
N PHE A 54 -4.88 -18.46 -12.63
CA PHE A 54 -5.29 -18.78 -13.99
C PHE A 54 -4.19 -19.61 -14.67
N ASN A 55 -4.60 -20.72 -15.30
CA ASN A 55 -3.69 -21.75 -15.79
C ASN A 55 -2.75 -22.26 -14.68
N LYS A 56 -1.43 -22.03 -14.81
CA LYS A 56 -0.42 -22.48 -13.85
C LYS A 56 0.14 -21.38 -12.96
N TYR A 57 -0.42 -20.18 -13.03
CA TYR A 57 0.10 -18.99 -12.37
C TYR A 57 -0.90 -18.41 -11.37
N TYR A 58 -0.35 -17.73 -10.37
CA TYR A 58 -1.07 -16.81 -9.50
C TYR A 58 -0.92 -15.40 -10.01
N TYR A 59 -1.95 -14.59 -9.78
CA TYR A 59 -2.02 -13.20 -10.19
C TYR A 59 -2.40 -12.35 -8.99
N ILE A 60 -1.67 -11.26 -8.80
CA ILE A 60 -2.07 -10.19 -7.89
C ILE A 60 -2.38 -8.98 -8.77
N ILE A 61 -3.62 -8.54 -8.75
CA ILE A 61 -4.07 -7.40 -9.53
C ILE A 61 -3.89 -6.15 -8.68
N ARG A 62 -3.31 -5.10 -9.25
CA ARG A 62 -3.22 -3.75 -8.66
C ARG A 62 -3.76 -2.76 -9.68
N SER A 63 -5.08 -2.78 -9.86
CA SER A 63 -5.72 -1.91 -10.83
C SER A 63 -5.57 -0.44 -10.49
N ASP A 64 -5.39 -0.10 -9.22
CA ASP A 64 -5.05 1.24 -8.75
C ASP A 64 -3.67 1.71 -9.27
N LEU A 65 -2.78 0.77 -9.59
CA LEU A 65 -1.48 1.01 -10.24
C LEU A 65 -1.50 0.71 -11.76
N GLY A 66 -2.65 0.30 -12.31
CA GLY A 66 -2.80 -0.06 -13.72
C GLY A 66 -1.99 -1.30 -14.14
N CYS A 67 -1.62 -2.18 -13.21
CA CYS A 67 -0.78 -3.34 -13.49
C CYS A 67 -1.22 -4.59 -12.70
N TYR A 68 -0.61 -5.73 -13.04
CA TYR A 68 -0.76 -6.96 -12.26
C TYR A 68 0.57 -7.71 -12.21
N MET A 69 0.78 -8.43 -11.12
CA MET A 69 1.86 -9.39 -10.95
C MET A 69 1.37 -10.77 -11.39
N GLN A 70 2.21 -11.51 -12.11
CA GLN A 70 2.09 -12.94 -12.35
C GLN A 70 3.25 -13.65 -11.65
N THR A 71 2.99 -14.78 -10.98
CA THR A 71 4.02 -15.60 -10.33
C THR A 71 3.67 -17.08 -10.40
N GLY A 72 4.70 -17.94 -10.49
CA GLY A 72 4.52 -19.39 -10.43
C GLY A 72 4.24 -19.89 -9.01
N SER A 73 4.59 -19.11 -7.98
CA SER A 73 4.43 -19.51 -6.58
C SER A 73 4.46 -18.31 -5.65
N LEU A 74 3.39 -18.14 -4.85
CA LEU A 74 3.28 -17.08 -3.84
C LEU A 74 4.27 -17.27 -2.68
N ASN A 75 4.56 -18.52 -2.29
CA ASN A 75 5.45 -18.82 -1.16
C ASN A 75 6.94 -18.87 -1.52
N LYS A 76 7.29 -19.17 -2.78
CA LYS A 76 8.69 -19.19 -3.24
C LYS A 76 9.11 -17.91 -3.96
N GLY A 77 8.17 -17.06 -4.37
CA GLY A 77 8.47 -15.87 -5.16
C GLY A 77 9.10 -16.18 -6.52
N ALA A 78 8.76 -17.33 -7.11
CA ALA A 78 9.37 -17.80 -8.36
C ALA A 78 8.67 -17.22 -9.60
N ASP A 79 9.46 -16.85 -10.61
CA ASP A 79 8.98 -16.34 -11.92
C ASP A 79 8.10 -15.09 -11.83
N ILE A 80 8.42 -14.17 -10.92
CA ILE A 80 7.67 -12.91 -10.77
C ILE A 80 7.84 -12.03 -12.00
N SER A 81 6.72 -11.73 -12.66
CA SER A 81 6.66 -10.81 -13.78
C SER A 81 5.52 -9.80 -13.61
N ILE A 82 5.75 -8.55 -13.99
CA ILE A 82 4.75 -7.48 -13.91
C ILE A 82 4.31 -7.10 -15.32
N PHE A 83 3.00 -7.00 -15.51
CA PHE A 83 2.38 -6.67 -16.79
C PHE A 83 1.41 -5.50 -16.63
N SER A 84 1.16 -4.79 -17.74
CA SER A 84 0.07 -3.82 -17.78
C SER A 84 -1.29 -4.48 -17.70
N LEU A 85 -2.16 -3.85 -16.93
CA LEU A 85 -3.59 -4.12 -16.96
C LEU A 85 -4.23 -3.22 -18.02
N HIS A 86 -4.93 -3.81 -18.98
CA HIS A 86 -5.62 -3.05 -20.02
C HIS A 86 -6.61 -2.05 -19.38
N PRO A 87 -6.75 -0.80 -19.87
CA PRO A 87 -7.66 0.18 -19.27
C PRO A 87 -9.10 -0.31 -19.10
N ALA A 88 -9.61 -1.12 -20.03
CA ALA A 88 -10.96 -1.71 -19.93
C ALA A 88 -11.07 -2.84 -18.89
N CYS A 89 -9.94 -3.39 -18.44
CA CYS A 89 -9.82 -4.40 -17.39
C CYS A 89 -9.51 -3.78 -16.02
N GLN A 90 -9.37 -2.46 -15.92
CA GLN A 90 -9.17 -1.74 -14.67
C GLN A 90 -10.49 -1.48 -13.93
N ASN A 91 -10.39 -1.18 -12.65
CA ASN A 91 -11.48 -0.80 -11.74
C ASN A 91 -12.53 -1.89 -11.55
N GLY A 92 -12.13 -3.15 -11.65
CA GLY A 92 -12.95 -4.27 -11.18
C GLY A 92 -13.03 -4.26 -9.66
N ASP A 93 -14.22 -4.58 -9.14
CA ASP A 93 -14.41 -4.88 -7.72
C ASP A 93 -13.77 -6.21 -7.35
N HIS A 94 -13.85 -7.20 -8.25
CA HIS A 94 -13.25 -8.53 -8.10
C HIS A 94 -12.68 -9.08 -9.41
N TYR A 95 -11.63 -9.89 -9.30
CA TYR A 95 -10.94 -10.54 -10.42
C TYR A 95 -10.87 -12.05 -10.20
N ILE A 96 -11.42 -12.82 -11.14
CA ILE A 96 -11.54 -14.28 -11.03
C ILE A 96 -10.82 -14.94 -12.20
N GLY A 97 -9.93 -15.89 -11.92
CA GLY A 97 -9.38 -16.78 -12.94
C GLY A 97 -10.26 -18.03 -13.09
N GLY A 98 -10.99 -18.12 -14.19
CA GLY A 98 -11.79 -19.29 -14.55
C GLY A 98 -11.00 -20.34 -15.34
N ASP A 99 -11.69 -21.28 -15.97
CA ASP A 99 -11.05 -22.36 -16.74
C ASP A 99 -10.30 -21.84 -17.99
N SER A 100 -10.88 -20.86 -18.68
CA SER A 100 -10.33 -20.35 -19.95
C SER A 100 -10.37 -18.82 -20.07
N TYR A 101 -10.93 -18.13 -19.08
CA TYR A 101 -11.06 -16.69 -19.08
C TYR A 101 -10.84 -16.11 -17.70
N PHE A 102 -10.36 -14.87 -17.67
CA PHE A 102 -10.52 -13.99 -16.53
C PHE A 102 -11.93 -13.39 -16.55
N HIS A 103 -12.52 -13.25 -15.37
CA HIS A 103 -13.80 -12.60 -15.16
C HIS A 103 -13.57 -11.43 -14.20
N ILE A 104 -13.98 -10.24 -14.63
CA ILE A 104 -13.79 -8.98 -13.92
C ILE A 104 -15.18 -8.49 -13.55
N ILE A 105 -15.50 -8.54 -12.26
CA ILE A 105 -16.78 -8.08 -11.75
C ILE A 105 -16.69 -6.60 -11.45
N ASN A 106 -17.67 -5.83 -11.91
CA ASN A 106 -17.84 -4.43 -11.58
C ASN A 106 -19.33 -4.16 -11.34
N GLY A 107 -19.67 -3.93 -10.07
CA GLY A 107 -21.03 -3.89 -9.56
C GLY A 107 -21.80 -5.16 -9.93
N ASN A 108 -22.86 -4.99 -10.73
CA ASN A 108 -23.76 -6.07 -11.12
C ASN A 108 -23.42 -6.67 -12.48
N SER A 109 -22.28 -6.30 -13.06
CA SER A 109 -21.83 -6.73 -14.37
C SER A 109 -20.51 -7.49 -14.28
N CYS A 110 -20.25 -8.31 -15.28
CA CYS A 110 -19.02 -9.07 -15.41
C CYS A 110 -18.49 -8.95 -16.82
N ARG A 111 -17.23 -8.52 -16.95
CA ARG A 111 -16.46 -8.56 -18.19
C ARG A 111 -15.63 -9.84 -18.20
N ARG A 112 -15.59 -10.52 -19.33
CA ARG A 112 -14.81 -11.74 -19.54
C ARG A 112 -13.78 -11.51 -20.63
N VAL A 113 -12.51 -11.83 -20.36
CA VAL A 113 -11.37 -11.71 -21.29
C VAL A 113 -10.45 -12.92 -21.18
N THR A 114 -9.73 -13.29 -22.24
CA THR A 114 -8.69 -14.35 -22.14
C THR A 114 -7.37 -13.84 -21.57
N ASN A 115 -7.12 -12.53 -21.62
CA ASN A 115 -5.90 -11.88 -21.16
C ASN A 115 -6.20 -10.52 -20.52
N LEU A 116 -5.64 -10.26 -19.34
CA LEU A 116 -5.81 -9.00 -18.62
C LEU A 116 -5.14 -7.79 -19.30
N SER A 117 -4.18 -8.01 -20.20
CA SER A 117 -3.51 -6.95 -20.96
C SER A 117 -4.21 -6.57 -22.27
N THR A 118 -5.32 -7.22 -22.63
CA THR A 118 -6.09 -6.93 -23.86
C THR A 118 -7.60 -6.95 -23.61
N ASP A 119 -8.39 -6.39 -24.51
CA ASP A 119 -9.87 -6.42 -24.44
C ASP A 119 -10.52 -6.82 -25.79
N SER A 120 -9.73 -7.35 -26.72
CA SER A 120 -10.19 -7.62 -28.09
C SER A 120 -11.25 -8.72 -28.19
N ASP A 121 -11.25 -9.66 -27.26
CA ASP A 121 -12.18 -10.79 -27.17
C ASP A 121 -13.23 -10.61 -26.08
N ALA A 122 -13.37 -9.39 -25.56
CA ALA A 122 -14.15 -9.15 -24.38
C ALA A 122 -15.64 -9.35 -24.59
N ILE A 123 -16.26 -10.03 -23.63
CA ILE A 123 -17.71 -10.20 -23.56
C ILE A 123 -18.18 -9.68 -22.21
N VAL A 124 -19.18 -8.81 -22.21
CA VAL A 124 -19.79 -8.26 -20.99
C VAL A 124 -21.19 -8.82 -20.82
N TYR A 125 -21.52 -9.24 -19.62
CA TYR A 125 -22.85 -9.72 -19.25
C TYR A 125 -23.23 -9.30 -17.84
N SER A 126 -24.53 -9.30 -17.56
CA SER A 126 -25.04 -9.04 -16.20
C SER A 126 -24.95 -10.29 -15.34
N LEU A 127 -24.65 -10.10 -14.06
CA LEU A 127 -24.77 -11.16 -13.06
C LEU A 127 -26.25 -11.39 -12.73
N HIS A 128 -26.62 -12.64 -12.45
CA HIS A 128 -27.92 -12.96 -11.87
C HIS A 128 -28.07 -12.25 -10.51
N PRO A 129 -29.26 -11.76 -10.11
CA PRO A 129 -29.45 -11.08 -8.82
C PRO A 129 -28.90 -11.84 -7.61
N ASN A 130 -29.03 -13.18 -7.59
CA ASN A 130 -28.50 -14.02 -6.51
C ASN A 130 -26.96 -14.15 -6.49
N CYS A 131 -26.30 -13.78 -7.60
CA CYS A 131 -24.85 -13.83 -7.73
C CYS A 131 -24.20 -12.44 -7.53
N GLN A 132 -24.97 -11.43 -7.13
CA GLN A 132 -24.49 -10.06 -6.90
C GLN A 132 -24.17 -9.81 -5.43
N GLY A 133 -23.32 -8.82 -5.16
CA GLY A 133 -23.05 -8.30 -3.81
C GLY A 133 -22.28 -9.25 -2.89
N GLY A 134 -21.51 -10.18 -3.45
CA GLY A 134 -20.53 -10.96 -2.69
C GLY A 134 -19.41 -10.06 -2.16
N ASP A 135 -18.85 -10.44 -1.01
CA ASP A 135 -17.66 -9.82 -0.45
C ASP A 135 -16.38 -10.31 -1.17
N HIS A 136 -16.41 -11.54 -1.70
CA HIS A 136 -15.35 -12.11 -2.54
C HIS A 136 -15.90 -13.06 -3.58
N TYR A 137 -15.15 -13.22 -4.68
CA TYR A 137 -15.48 -14.11 -5.78
C TYR A 137 -14.25 -14.89 -6.24
N PHE A 138 -14.40 -16.18 -6.52
CA PHE A 138 -13.36 -16.97 -7.17
C PHE A 138 -13.96 -18.15 -7.95
N ALA A 139 -13.13 -18.91 -8.66
CA ALA A 139 -13.55 -20.12 -9.36
C ALA A 139 -12.71 -21.32 -8.94
N ALA A 140 -13.36 -22.46 -8.72
CA ALA A 140 -12.73 -23.75 -8.38
C ALA A 140 -13.74 -24.87 -8.68
N HIS A 141 -13.29 -26.12 -8.85
CA HIS A 141 -14.18 -27.28 -9.05
C HIS A 141 -15.19 -27.14 -10.22
N GLY A 142 -14.94 -26.28 -11.20
CA GLY A 142 -15.91 -25.95 -12.25
C GLY A 142 -17.10 -25.08 -11.80
N TYR A 143 -17.05 -24.52 -10.58
CA TYR A 143 -18.02 -23.58 -10.04
C TYR A 143 -17.38 -22.20 -9.82
N PHE A 144 -18.23 -21.18 -9.84
CA PHE A 144 -17.93 -19.87 -9.26
C PHE A 144 -18.41 -19.85 -7.82
N TYR A 145 -17.55 -19.41 -6.91
CA TYR A 145 -17.82 -19.23 -5.50
C TYR A 145 -17.99 -17.75 -5.19
N ILE A 146 -19.00 -17.45 -4.37
CA ILE A 146 -19.38 -16.10 -3.95
C ILE A 146 -19.48 -16.11 -2.43
N ILE A 147 -18.56 -15.45 -1.75
CA ILE A 147 -18.50 -15.42 -0.29
C ILE A 147 -19.28 -14.21 0.22
N PHE A 148 -20.15 -14.44 1.20
CA PHE A 148 -20.85 -13.38 1.94
C PHE A 148 -20.39 -13.41 3.41
N GLN A 149 -19.25 -12.79 3.70
CA GLN A 149 -18.58 -12.82 5.01
C GLN A 149 -19.52 -12.37 6.14
N LYS A 150 -20.32 -11.32 5.94
CA LYS A 150 -21.27 -10.85 6.96
C LYS A 150 -22.41 -11.83 7.22
N LYS A 151 -22.86 -12.56 6.19
CA LYS A 151 -23.88 -13.60 6.34
C LYS A 151 -23.30 -14.89 6.93
N GLY A 152 -22.00 -15.12 6.77
CA GLY A 152 -21.36 -16.38 7.15
C GLY A 152 -21.77 -17.52 6.22
N THR A 153 -22.07 -17.20 4.96
CA THR A 153 -22.41 -18.19 3.93
C THR A 153 -21.57 -17.97 2.68
N TYR A 154 -21.50 -18.99 1.84
CA TYR A 154 -21.02 -18.85 0.48
C TYR A 154 -21.98 -19.54 -0.49
N ARG A 155 -22.09 -18.99 -1.69
CA ARG A 155 -22.84 -19.57 -2.80
C ARG A 155 -21.85 -20.16 -3.79
N LYS A 156 -22.17 -21.31 -4.38
CA LYS A 156 -21.49 -21.80 -5.58
C LYS A 156 -22.48 -21.97 -6.72
N ALA A 157 -22.09 -21.65 -7.95
CA ALA A 157 -22.92 -21.81 -9.15
C ALA A 157 -22.04 -22.11 -10.36
N THR A 158 -22.54 -22.90 -11.33
CA THR A 158 -21.80 -23.18 -12.58
C THR A 158 -21.87 -22.00 -13.56
N ASN A 159 -22.86 -21.13 -13.41
CA ASN A 159 -23.04 -19.95 -14.26
C ASN A 159 -23.60 -18.76 -13.46
N MET A 160 -22.79 -17.71 -13.30
CA MET A 160 -23.19 -16.51 -12.54
C MET A 160 -24.23 -15.61 -13.25
N THR A 161 -24.51 -15.80 -14.54
CA THR A 161 -25.56 -15.07 -15.28
C THR A 161 -26.95 -15.67 -15.06
N LYS A 162 -27.01 -16.98 -14.76
CA LYS A 162 -28.25 -17.75 -14.67
C LYS A 162 -28.49 -18.40 -13.30
N ASP A 163 -27.54 -18.29 -12.36
CA ASP A 163 -27.56 -18.99 -11.06
C ASP A 163 -27.80 -20.51 -11.24
N THR A 164 -27.15 -21.08 -12.25
CA THR A 164 -27.33 -22.50 -12.61
C THR A 164 -26.61 -23.40 -11.62
N ASP A 165 -27.26 -24.52 -11.25
CA ASP A 165 -26.80 -25.50 -10.26
C ASP A 165 -26.38 -24.86 -8.93
N ALA A 166 -27.07 -23.78 -8.56
CA ALA A 166 -26.66 -22.95 -7.45
C ALA A 166 -27.02 -23.60 -6.10
N GLU A 167 -26.04 -23.59 -5.21
CA GLU A 167 -26.19 -24.02 -3.82
C GLU A 167 -25.63 -22.95 -2.90
N GLU A 168 -26.25 -22.78 -1.73
CA GLU A 168 -25.74 -21.93 -0.66
C GLU A 168 -25.40 -22.78 0.56
N HIS A 169 -24.21 -22.56 1.10
CA HIS A 169 -23.60 -23.34 2.17
C HIS A 169 -23.14 -22.42 3.29
N THR A 170 -23.03 -22.97 4.50
CA THR A 170 -22.42 -22.28 5.62
C THR A 170 -20.92 -22.13 5.38
N LEU A 171 -20.39 -20.94 5.64
CA LEU A 171 -18.94 -20.69 5.67
C LEU A 171 -18.41 -20.99 7.06
N ASP A 172 -17.37 -21.82 7.16
CA ASP A 172 -16.73 -22.10 8.43
C ASP A 172 -16.19 -20.82 9.09
N THR A 173 -16.30 -20.76 10.42
CA THR A 173 -15.92 -19.57 11.18
C THR A 173 -14.44 -19.21 11.05
N ASN A 174 -13.56 -20.19 10.86
CA ASN A 174 -12.12 -19.96 10.69
C ASN A 174 -11.80 -19.31 9.34
N PHE A 175 -12.66 -19.49 8.35
CA PHE A 175 -12.48 -18.95 7.00
C PHE A 175 -13.26 -17.66 6.78
N ARG A 176 -13.95 -17.14 7.79
CA ARG A 176 -14.79 -15.94 7.67
C ARG A 176 -14.02 -14.63 7.52
N TYR A 177 -12.78 -14.59 8.00
CA TYR A 177 -11.98 -13.36 8.11
C TYR A 177 -10.76 -13.33 7.18
N GLY A 178 -10.80 -14.11 6.09
CA GLY A 178 -9.79 -14.02 5.04
C GLY A 178 -9.78 -12.64 4.40
N LEU A 179 -8.59 -12.14 4.07
CA LEU A 179 -8.39 -10.84 3.44
C LEU A 179 -8.61 -10.89 1.92
N TYR A 180 -8.30 -12.04 1.31
CA TYR A 180 -8.40 -12.37 -0.11
C TYR A 180 -8.69 -13.86 -0.25
N TYR A 181 -9.45 -14.27 -1.28
CA TYR A 181 -9.80 -15.67 -1.56
C TYR A 181 -9.62 -15.97 -3.04
N TRP A 182 -9.06 -17.13 -3.36
CA TRP A 182 -8.87 -17.56 -4.74
C TRP A 182 -8.93 -19.08 -4.88
N GLY A 183 -9.19 -19.56 -6.10
CA GLY A 183 -9.02 -20.97 -6.44
C GLY A 183 -7.56 -21.31 -6.76
N PRO A 184 -7.15 -22.59 -6.71
CA PRO A 184 -5.81 -23.00 -7.08
C PRO A 184 -5.51 -22.79 -8.58
N PRO A 185 -4.22 -22.79 -8.99
CA PRO A 185 -3.88 -22.74 -10.41
C PRO A 185 -4.44 -23.96 -11.14
N SER A 186 -5.38 -23.68 -12.03
CA SER A 186 -6.31 -24.58 -12.74
C SER A 186 -7.63 -24.76 -12.01
N SER A 187 -8.70 -24.35 -12.73
CA SER A 187 -10.11 -24.69 -12.55
C SER A 187 -10.42 -26.02 -11.90
N LYS A 188 -9.68 -27.01 -12.38
CA LYS A 188 -9.87 -28.44 -12.20
C LYS A 188 -9.13 -29.00 -11.00
N LYS A 189 -8.20 -28.23 -10.42
CA LYS A 189 -7.59 -28.60 -9.14
C LYS A 189 -8.58 -28.29 -8.02
N THR A 190 -8.52 -29.12 -7.01
CA THR A 190 -9.46 -29.08 -5.88
C THR A 190 -8.99 -28.10 -4.82
N GLY A 191 -9.96 -27.44 -4.19
CA GLY A 191 -9.79 -26.62 -3.01
C GLY A 191 -9.90 -25.13 -3.27
N PHE A 192 -9.60 -24.38 -2.22
CA PHE A 192 -9.53 -22.93 -2.21
C PHE A 192 -8.25 -22.49 -1.50
N CYS A 193 -7.90 -21.23 -1.70
CA CYS A 193 -6.83 -20.55 -1.00
C CYS A 193 -7.39 -19.27 -0.39
N PHE A 194 -6.87 -18.86 0.77
CA PHE A 194 -7.17 -17.54 1.30
C PHE A 194 -5.99 -16.95 2.06
N LEU A 195 -5.87 -15.62 1.99
CA LEU A 195 -4.86 -14.87 2.74
C LEU A 195 -5.40 -14.58 4.13
N LYS A 196 -4.65 -14.94 5.17
CA LYS A 196 -5.02 -14.68 6.56
C LYS A 196 -4.66 -13.24 6.96
N PRO A 197 -5.37 -12.66 7.95
CA PRO A 197 -4.80 -11.57 8.73
C PRO A 197 -3.41 -11.96 9.25
N ALA A 198 -2.49 -11.00 9.28
CA ALA A 198 -1.13 -11.25 9.73
C ALA A 198 -1.10 -11.80 11.15
N SER A 199 -0.27 -12.81 11.39
CA SER A 199 -0.05 -13.43 12.70
C SER A 199 1.33 -13.06 13.23
N GLU A 200 1.72 -13.61 14.39
CA GLU A 200 3.09 -13.50 14.92
C GLU A 200 4.14 -14.09 13.96
N TRP A 201 3.73 -14.97 13.04
CA TRP A 201 4.56 -15.59 12.01
C TRP A 201 4.58 -14.80 10.69
N GLY A 202 3.92 -13.64 10.65
CA GLY A 202 3.83 -12.77 9.48
C GLY A 202 2.59 -13.04 8.63
N VAL A 203 2.73 -12.80 7.32
CA VAL A 203 1.63 -12.93 6.36
C VAL A 203 1.63 -14.33 5.76
N GLU A 204 0.51 -15.04 5.96
CA GLU A 204 0.33 -16.43 5.56
C GLU A 204 -0.91 -16.58 4.69
N TYR A 205 -0.91 -17.60 3.83
CA TYR A 205 -2.12 -18.09 3.17
C TYR A 205 -2.34 -19.56 3.48
N CYS A 206 -3.61 -19.94 3.57
CA CYS A 206 -4.02 -21.32 3.78
C CYS A 206 -4.61 -21.90 2.51
N THR A 207 -4.59 -23.23 2.44
CA THR A 207 -5.31 -24.01 1.43
C THR A 207 -6.21 -25.02 2.11
N GLY A 208 -7.38 -25.28 1.53
CA GLY A 208 -8.34 -26.25 2.07
C GLY A 208 -9.21 -26.84 0.97
N PRO A 209 -9.84 -28.01 1.21
CA PRO A 209 -10.68 -28.66 0.20
C PRO A 209 -12.11 -28.10 0.15
N ASP A 210 -12.64 -27.61 1.27
CA ASP A 210 -14.03 -27.16 1.42
C ASP A 210 -14.10 -25.96 2.37
N LEU A 211 -14.88 -24.93 2.01
CA LEU A 211 -15.11 -23.74 2.83
C LEU A 211 -16.08 -23.99 4.00
N SER A 212 -16.75 -25.14 4.02
CA SER A 212 -17.80 -25.49 5.01
C SER A 212 -17.27 -26.26 6.21
N THR A 213 -16.04 -26.77 6.13
CA THR A 213 -15.36 -27.52 7.21
C THR A 213 -14.16 -26.72 7.69
N ASP A 214 -13.61 -27.01 8.86
CA ASP A 214 -12.37 -26.36 9.35
C ASP A 214 -11.09 -27.01 8.78
N GLU A 215 -11.24 -27.89 7.79
CA GLU A 215 -10.16 -28.68 7.23
C GLU A 215 -9.18 -27.80 6.42
N GLN A 216 -7.92 -27.82 6.84
CA GLN A 216 -6.82 -27.14 6.14
C GLN A 216 -5.81 -28.16 5.65
N ASN A 217 -5.48 -28.09 4.37
CA ASN A 217 -4.45 -28.93 3.77
C ASN A 217 -3.05 -28.45 4.16
N ALA A 218 -2.84 -27.14 4.15
CA ALA A 218 -1.55 -26.53 4.43
C ALA A 218 -1.65 -25.02 4.69
N VAL A 219 -0.67 -24.51 5.42
CA VAL A 219 -0.40 -23.09 5.66
C VAL A 219 0.97 -22.75 5.08
N TYR A 220 1.06 -21.64 4.35
CA TYR A 220 2.29 -21.19 3.72
C TYR A 220 2.54 -19.71 4.03
N SER A 221 3.80 -19.35 4.28
CA SER A 221 4.22 -17.95 4.26
C SER A 221 4.19 -17.40 2.84
N VAL A 222 3.94 -16.11 2.69
CA VAL A 222 4.05 -15.40 1.41
C VAL A 222 5.47 -14.86 1.26
N HIS A 223 6.05 -14.99 0.06
CA HIS A 223 7.39 -14.50 -0.21
C HIS A 223 7.47 -12.95 -0.12
N PRO A 224 8.54 -12.35 0.44
CA PRO A 224 8.67 -10.90 0.56
C PRO A 224 8.46 -10.12 -0.74
N ASP A 225 8.99 -10.60 -1.87
CA ASP A 225 8.82 -9.92 -3.16
C ASP A 225 7.37 -9.94 -3.67
N VAL A 226 6.57 -10.91 -3.24
CA VAL A 226 5.13 -10.97 -3.53
C VAL A 226 4.39 -10.02 -2.58
N LEU A 227 4.79 -10.00 -1.30
CA LEU A 227 4.23 -9.08 -0.31
C LEU A 227 4.43 -7.62 -0.68
N ASN A 228 5.62 -7.23 -1.16
CA ASN A 228 5.92 -5.85 -1.57
C ASN A 228 4.90 -5.27 -2.57
N PHE A 229 4.23 -6.13 -3.35
CA PHE A 229 3.23 -5.71 -4.34
C PHE A 229 1.82 -5.56 -3.75
N LEU A 230 1.55 -6.16 -2.59
CA LEU A 230 0.26 -6.04 -1.90
C LEU A 230 0.17 -4.71 -1.12
N PRO A 231 -1.02 -4.08 -1.05
CA PRO A 231 -1.23 -2.91 -0.21
C PRO A 231 -1.00 -3.24 1.27
N GLY A 232 -0.13 -2.48 1.93
CA GLY A 232 0.32 -2.74 3.31
C GLY A 232 1.53 -3.68 3.39
N GLY A 233 1.91 -4.35 2.31
CA GLY A 233 2.95 -5.38 2.32
C GLY A 233 4.37 -4.86 2.56
N LEU A 234 4.67 -3.61 2.18
CA LEU A 234 5.94 -2.98 2.53
C LEU A 234 6.13 -2.87 4.05
N SER A 235 5.05 -2.72 4.82
CA SER A 235 5.15 -2.69 6.28
C SER A 235 5.63 -4.02 6.87
N ALA A 236 5.31 -5.14 6.21
CA ALA A 236 5.70 -6.47 6.63
C ALA A 236 7.15 -6.81 6.25
N THR A 237 7.68 -6.23 5.18
CA THR A 237 9.00 -6.60 4.62
C THR A 237 10.09 -5.58 4.92
N LYS A 238 9.75 -4.29 4.99
CA LYS A 238 10.68 -3.17 5.23
C LYS A 238 10.42 -2.48 6.57
N GLY A 239 9.28 -2.75 7.20
CA GLY A 239 8.84 -2.11 8.44
C GLY A 239 7.84 -0.98 8.21
N PRO A 240 7.19 -0.48 9.27
CA PRO A 240 6.14 0.52 9.14
C PRO A 240 6.66 1.81 8.50
N ALA A 241 5.82 2.46 7.72
CA ALA A 241 6.06 3.81 7.26
C ALA A 241 6.06 4.77 8.45
N ILE A 242 7.17 5.48 8.63
CA ILE A 242 7.34 6.45 9.71
C ILE A 242 7.81 7.79 9.16
N CYS A 243 7.38 8.85 9.85
CA CYS A 243 7.83 10.21 9.63
C CYS A 243 8.91 10.54 10.66
N MET A 244 10.06 11.03 10.21
CA MET A 244 11.18 11.36 11.08
C MET A 244 11.66 12.78 10.81
N TRP A 245 12.05 13.46 11.90
CA TRP A 245 12.78 14.70 11.84
C TRP A 245 14.25 14.43 12.15
N GLU A 246 15.13 14.70 11.20
CA GLU A 246 16.58 14.59 11.39
C GLU A 246 17.17 15.95 11.73
N ASN A 247 18.02 16.02 12.77
CA ASN A 247 18.77 17.25 13.04
C ASN A 247 19.91 17.39 12.03
N ILE A 248 19.75 18.29 11.07
CA ILE A 248 20.77 18.56 10.04
C ILE A 248 21.73 19.67 10.46
N LYS A 249 21.34 20.53 11.41
CA LYS A 249 22.21 21.56 11.95
C LYS A 249 21.85 21.94 13.38
N THR A 250 22.88 22.14 14.21
CA THR A 250 22.78 22.89 15.47
C THR A 250 23.47 24.23 15.29
N ILE A 251 22.81 25.29 15.73
CA ILE A 251 23.21 26.69 15.54
C ILE A 251 23.29 27.33 16.93
N THR A 252 24.44 27.90 17.29
CA THR A 252 24.65 28.52 18.60
C THR A 252 25.12 29.97 18.46
N ASN A 253 24.66 30.83 19.36
CA ASN A 253 25.26 32.13 19.61
C ASN A 253 25.86 32.16 21.02
N ASP A 254 27.16 31.86 21.11
CA ASP A 254 27.87 31.85 22.38
C ASP A 254 28.32 33.25 22.84
N SER A 255 27.98 34.32 22.10
CA SER A 255 28.31 35.69 22.46
C SER A 255 27.32 36.29 23.47
N SER A 256 27.65 37.48 23.96
CA SER A 256 26.76 38.31 24.81
C SER A 256 25.90 39.28 23.99
N THR A 257 26.01 39.30 22.66
CA THR A 257 25.29 40.22 21.77
C THR A 257 24.41 39.48 20.77
N LEU A 258 23.45 40.18 20.16
CA LEU A 258 22.65 39.64 19.07
C LEU A 258 23.55 39.38 17.86
N VAL A 259 23.46 38.19 17.28
CA VAL A 259 24.20 37.83 16.06
C VAL A 259 23.22 37.63 14.92
N THR A 260 23.46 38.30 13.79
CA THR A 260 22.77 37.96 12.54
C THR A 260 23.43 36.72 11.96
N TRP A 261 22.66 35.64 11.83
CA TRP A 261 23.12 34.40 11.25
C TRP A 261 22.61 34.31 9.82
N GLN A 262 23.53 34.24 8.86
CA GLN A 262 23.24 34.08 7.45
C GLN A 262 24.19 33.02 6.89
N LYS A 263 23.67 31.84 6.56
CA LYS A 263 24.46 30.79 5.90
C LYS A 263 23.62 30.05 4.88
N LYS A 264 24.32 29.54 3.87
CA LYS A 264 23.81 28.48 3.02
C LYS A 264 23.91 27.16 3.78
N ILE A 265 22.83 26.41 3.74
CA ILE A 265 22.75 25.03 4.22
C ILE A 265 22.51 24.13 3.03
N SER A 266 23.08 22.94 3.07
CA SER A 266 22.77 21.88 2.13
C SER A 266 21.69 20.98 2.73
N ILE A 267 20.66 20.68 1.95
CA ILE A 267 19.61 19.75 2.30
C ILE A 267 19.49 18.69 1.20
N MET A 268 19.11 17.47 1.58
CA MET A 268 18.88 16.41 0.60
C MET A 268 17.40 16.40 0.22
N VAL A 269 17.03 16.49 -1.05
CA VAL A 269 15.62 16.49 -1.49
C VAL A 269 15.42 15.47 -2.58
N GLY A 270 14.41 14.61 -2.44
CA GLY A 270 14.09 13.55 -3.39
C GLY A 270 14.05 12.16 -2.78
N TYR A 271 13.85 11.12 -3.61
CA TYR A 271 13.82 9.73 -3.15
C TYR A 271 15.21 9.09 -3.13
N ASN A 272 15.41 8.19 -2.18
CA ASN A 272 16.59 7.34 -2.13
C ASN A 272 16.50 6.23 -3.18
N LYS A 273 17.27 6.34 -4.25
CA LYS A 273 17.20 5.42 -5.39
C LYS A 273 17.55 3.99 -5.07
N GLU A 274 18.59 3.77 -4.27
CA GLU A 274 18.97 2.42 -3.86
C GLU A 274 17.84 1.75 -3.07
N LYS A 275 17.21 2.47 -2.14
CA LYS A 275 16.14 1.93 -1.29
C LYS A 275 14.83 1.73 -2.05
N ILE A 276 14.52 2.59 -3.01
CA ILE A 276 13.36 2.43 -3.89
C ILE A 276 13.56 1.24 -4.85
N ALA A 277 14.74 1.08 -5.46
CA ALA A 277 15.03 -0.04 -6.36
C ALA A 277 14.78 -1.40 -5.69
N GLN A 278 15.22 -1.53 -4.42
CA GLN A 278 15.04 -2.71 -3.58
C GLN A 278 13.60 -3.20 -3.36
N ILE A 279 12.58 -2.40 -3.70
CA ILE A 279 11.18 -2.83 -3.67
C ILE A 279 10.90 -3.83 -4.82
N THR A 280 11.59 -3.64 -5.95
CA THR A 280 11.29 -4.28 -7.25
C THR A 280 12.43 -5.11 -7.81
N ASP A 281 13.56 -5.24 -7.11
CA ASP A 281 14.81 -5.88 -7.60
C ASP A 281 14.60 -7.25 -8.25
N ASN A 282 13.68 -8.06 -7.72
CA ASN A 282 13.43 -9.43 -8.20
C ASN A 282 12.28 -9.53 -9.22
N TRP A 283 11.77 -8.41 -9.71
CA TRP A 283 10.62 -8.38 -10.63
C TRP A 283 11.07 -8.23 -12.08
N LYS A 284 10.53 -9.07 -12.95
CA LYS A 284 10.68 -8.90 -14.41
C LYS A 284 9.54 -8.05 -14.94
N ILE A 285 9.82 -6.81 -15.30
CA ILE A 285 8.80 -5.93 -15.86
C ILE A 285 8.73 -6.14 -17.35
N ASP A 286 7.57 -6.57 -17.82
CA ASP A 286 7.34 -6.80 -19.25
C ASP A 286 7.39 -5.47 -20.02
N LYS A 287 7.84 -5.51 -21.28
CA LYS A 287 7.89 -4.30 -22.14
C LYS A 287 6.51 -3.68 -22.37
N SER A 288 5.45 -4.48 -22.24
CA SER A 288 4.07 -4.00 -22.34
C SER A 288 3.61 -3.27 -21.08
N ALA A 289 4.35 -3.34 -19.97
CA ALA A 289 4.00 -2.62 -18.75
C ALA A 289 4.04 -1.10 -18.97
N SER A 290 3.02 -0.43 -18.48
CA SER A 290 2.78 1.01 -18.59
C SER A 290 3.59 1.80 -17.59
N VAL A 291 4.34 1.12 -16.72
CA VAL A 291 5.10 1.70 -15.62
C VAL A 291 6.46 1.00 -15.56
N GLU A 292 7.52 1.80 -15.56
CA GLU A 292 8.88 1.32 -15.36
C GLU A 292 9.11 0.89 -13.89
N SER A 293 10.13 0.08 -13.64
CA SER A 293 10.37 -0.51 -12.31
C SER A 293 10.49 0.51 -11.19
N GLU A 294 11.25 1.56 -11.46
CA GLU A 294 11.48 2.60 -10.49
C GLU A 294 10.22 3.42 -10.21
N GLU A 295 9.41 3.71 -11.24
CA GLU A 295 8.16 4.44 -11.07
C GLU A 295 7.12 3.60 -10.31
N LEU A 296 7.06 2.30 -10.60
CA LEU A 296 6.20 1.36 -9.87
C LEU A 296 6.58 1.30 -8.39
N ALA A 297 7.88 1.22 -8.11
CA ALA A 297 8.40 1.22 -6.74
C ALA A 297 8.00 2.51 -5.98
N LYS A 298 8.09 3.68 -6.63
CA LYS A 298 7.64 4.96 -6.06
C LYS A 298 6.14 4.95 -5.79
N LEU A 299 5.31 4.51 -6.73
CA LEU A 299 3.85 4.45 -6.55
C LEU A 299 3.45 3.54 -5.38
N ILE A 300 4.13 2.40 -5.22
CA ILE A 300 3.92 1.50 -4.08
C ILE A 300 4.34 2.18 -2.77
N ALA A 301 5.50 2.84 -2.73
CA ALA A 301 5.97 3.56 -1.55
C ALA A 301 5.02 4.72 -1.17
N LYS A 302 4.60 5.53 -2.15
CA LYS A 302 3.57 6.59 -1.99
C LYS A 302 2.30 6.03 -1.36
N SER A 303 1.80 4.92 -1.90
CA SER A 303 0.62 4.23 -1.39
C SER A 303 0.82 3.83 0.08
N GLN A 304 1.97 3.22 0.41
CA GLN A 304 2.29 2.79 1.77
C GLN A 304 2.28 3.96 2.77
N PHE A 305 2.86 5.12 2.42
CA PHE A 305 2.84 6.30 3.29
C PHE A 305 1.42 6.83 3.52
N SER A 306 0.55 6.74 2.51
CA SER A 306 -0.83 7.23 2.60
C SER A 306 -1.74 6.38 3.50
N PHE A 307 -1.39 5.11 3.71
CA PHE A 307 -2.20 4.19 4.50
C PHE A 307 -2.25 4.57 5.98
N SER A 308 -3.25 4.05 6.70
CA SER A 308 -3.34 4.23 8.15
C SER A 308 -2.31 3.40 8.90
N ALA A 309 -2.03 3.78 10.15
CA ALA A 309 -1.16 3.01 11.04
C ALA A 309 -1.61 1.55 11.26
N GLU A 310 -2.91 1.26 11.13
CA GLU A 310 -3.46 -0.13 11.13
C GLU A 310 -2.78 -1.05 10.10
N TYR A 311 -2.25 -0.48 9.01
CA TYR A 311 -1.62 -1.20 7.90
C TYR A 311 -0.15 -0.80 7.72
N GLY A 312 0.45 -0.32 8.81
CA GLY A 312 1.82 0.18 8.82
C GLY A 312 2.07 1.39 7.92
N GLY A 313 1.05 2.21 7.67
CA GLY A 313 1.19 3.51 7.00
C GLY A 313 1.35 4.67 8.00
N SER A 314 1.72 5.86 7.50
CA SER A 314 1.88 7.07 8.32
C SER A 314 0.74 8.09 8.15
N HIS A 315 -0.24 7.80 7.28
CA HIS A 315 -1.33 8.68 6.90
C HIS A 315 -0.84 10.03 6.32
N VAL A 316 0.28 10.01 5.61
CA VAL A 316 0.89 11.19 4.99
C VAL A 316 0.70 11.12 3.48
N SER A 317 0.17 12.21 2.92
CA SER A 317 0.16 12.43 1.48
C SER A 317 1.53 12.97 1.06
N THR A 318 2.06 12.44 -0.04
CA THR A 318 3.37 12.83 -0.60
C THR A 318 3.24 13.42 -2.00
N GLU A 319 2.04 13.88 -2.38
CA GLU A 319 1.76 14.44 -3.71
C GLU A 319 2.53 15.74 -3.97
N ASN A 320 2.78 16.52 -2.91
CA ASN A 320 3.54 17.77 -2.98
C ASN A 320 5.06 17.56 -2.83
N GLU A 321 5.51 16.34 -2.58
CA GLU A 321 6.92 16.02 -2.37
C GLU A 321 7.65 15.74 -3.69
N SER A 322 8.97 15.97 -3.70
CA SER A 322 9.79 15.65 -4.86
C SER A 322 10.06 14.15 -4.94
N TRP A 323 9.54 13.49 -5.98
CA TRP A 323 9.84 12.09 -6.30
C TRP A 323 10.89 11.95 -7.41
N LYS A 324 11.80 12.92 -7.50
CA LYS A 324 13.05 12.85 -8.29
C LYS A 324 14.16 12.21 -7.46
N GLU A 325 15.18 11.68 -8.12
CA GLU A 325 16.34 11.08 -7.45
C GLU A 325 16.92 12.11 -6.48
N ALA A 326 17.26 11.67 -5.27
CA ALA A 326 17.72 12.57 -4.21
C ALA A 326 18.94 13.38 -4.65
N THR A 327 18.82 14.70 -4.57
CA THR A 327 19.91 15.65 -4.84
C THR A 327 20.15 16.57 -3.65
N GLU A 328 21.37 17.07 -3.55
CA GLU A 328 21.71 18.12 -2.59
C GLU A 328 21.24 19.48 -3.15
N GLU A 329 20.41 20.18 -2.39
CA GLU A 329 19.93 21.52 -2.69
C GLU A 329 20.48 22.51 -1.64
N GLU A 330 20.90 23.70 -2.10
CA GLU A 330 21.32 24.77 -1.20
C GLU A 330 20.14 25.67 -0.84
N GLU A 331 19.90 25.86 0.46
CA GLU A 331 18.96 26.84 0.97
C GLU A 331 19.70 27.93 1.76
N GLN A 332 19.41 29.19 1.49
CA GLN A 332 19.97 30.29 2.27
C GLN A 332 19.02 30.67 3.40
N LEU A 333 19.48 30.50 4.63
CA LEU A 333 18.74 30.86 5.82
C LEU A 333 19.33 32.12 6.47
N THR A 334 18.46 33.04 6.87
CA THR A 334 18.82 34.29 7.53
C THR A 334 17.90 34.55 8.72
N PHE A 335 18.47 34.70 9.92
CA PHE A 335 17.72 35.07 11.13
C PHE A 335 18.64 35.65 12.23
N GLY A 336 18.07 36.37 13.19
CA GLY A 336 18.78 36.87 14.36
C GLY A 336 18.80 35.84 15.50
N LEU A 337 19.98 35.64 16.10
CA LEU A 337 20.20 34.77 17.27
C LEU A 337 20.46 35.61 18.51
N LYS A 338 19.66 35.40 19.55
CA LYS A 338 19.84 36.06 20.85
C LYS A 338 21.14 35.59 21.54
N PRO A 339 21.72 36.41 22.44
CA PRO A 339 22.83 35.98 23.27
C PRO A 339 22.53 34.64 23.96
N LYS A 340 23.48 33.70 23.90
CA LYS A 340 23.40 32.37 24.50
C LYS A 340 22.26 31.48 23.96
N GLU A 341 21.68 31.83 22.81
CA GLU A 341 20.63 31.02 22.18
C GLU A 341 21.24 29.84 21.41
N ARG A 342 20.52 28.71 21.43
CA ARG A 342 20.80 27.54 20.62
C ARG A 342 19.54 27.15 19.86
N LEU A 343 19.68 27.01 18.55
CA LEU A 343 18.62 26.56 17.65
C LEU A 343 19.03 25.26 16.96
N TYR A 344 18.02 24.49 16.61
CA TYR A 344 18.13 23.19 15.98
C TYR A 344 17.33 23.24 14.69
N LEU A 345 18.00 22.99 13.58
CA LEU A 345 17.40 22.85 12.26
C LEU A 345 17.14 21.38 11.98
N TRP A 346 15.88 21.08 11.71
CA TRP A 346 15.38 19.75 11.44
C TRP A 346 14.90 19.65 10.01
N GLN A 347 15.22 18.54 9.37
CA GLN A 347 14.67 18.18 8.06
C GLN A 347 13.72 16.99 8.21
N HIS A 348 12.57 17.07 7.55
CA HIS A 348 11.60 15.98 7.52
C HIS A 348 12.02 14.90 6.51
N LYS A 349 11.85 13.63 6.89
CA LYS A 349 12.12 12.46 6.05
C LYS A 349 11.06 11.40 6.28
N LEU A 350 10.75 10.63 5.24
CA LEU A 350 9.88 9.46 5.32
C LEU A 350 10.71 8.19 5.19
N CYS A 351 10.47 7.25 6.10
CA CYS A 351 11.20 6.00 6.19
C CYS A 351 10.26 4.81 6.09
N LEU A 352 10.76 3.72 5.53
CA LEU A 352 10.16 2.39 5.69
C LEU A 352 11.00 1.65 6.73
N GLY A 353 10.42 1.39 7.90
CA GLY A 353 11.20 0.95 9.06
C GLY A 353 12.25 2.00 9.43
N GLN A 354 13.51 1.61 9.51
CA GLN A 354 14.62 2.51 9.83
C GLN A 354 15.27 3.15 8.59
N GLU A 355 14.83 2.77 7.39
CA GLU A 355 15.48 3.13 6.15
C GLU A 355 14.83 4.38 5.54
N PRO A 356 15.57 5.49 5.35
CA PRO A 356 15.03 6.69 4.73
C PRO A 356 14.82 6.47 3.23
N VAL A 357 13.59 6.71 2.78
CA VAL A 357 13.16 6.49 1.39
C VAL A 357 12.86 7.80 0.68
N LEU A 358 12.36 8.82 1.40
CA LEU A 358 12.07 10.14 0.84
C LEU A 358 12.63 11.22 1.76
N PHE A 359 13.41 12.14 1.18
CA PHE A 359 13.90 13.33 1.85
C PHE A 359 13.02 14.52 1.43
N CYS A 360 12.23 15.04 2.38
CA CYS A 360 11.29 16.13 2.14
C CYS A 360 12.01 17.49 2.14
N CYS A 361 11.43 18.47 1.46
CA CYS A 361 11.95 19.85 1.48
C CYS A 361 11.57 20.61 2.76
N ASP A 362 10.69 20.05 3.59
CA ASP A 362 10.23 20.71 4.81
C ASP A 362 11.31 20.80 5.89
N LEU A 363 11.59 22.05 6.29
CA LEU A 363 12.50 22.40 7.36
C LEU A 363 11.78 23.00 8.55
N LYS A 364 12.29 22.72 9.75
CA LYS A 364 11.80 23.31 10.99
C LYS A 364 12.93 23.74 11.89
N ILE A 365 12.84 24.96 12.41
CA ILE A 365 13.80 25.51 13.38
C ILE A 365 13.15 25.52 14.76
N THR A 366 13.77 24.84 15.73
CA THR A 366 13.33 24.81 17.13
C THR A 366 14.45 25.29 18.06
N ASN A 367 14.10 25.60 19.30
CA ASN A 367 15.03 25.93 20.39
C ASN A 367 15.29 24.75 21.33
N GLU A 368 14.66 23.60 21.07
CA GLU A 368 14.79 22.38 21.87
C GLU A 368 15.61 21.32 21.11
N PRO A 369 16.46 20.55 21.81
CA PRO A 369 17.26 19.48 21.21
C PRO A 369 16.43 18.27 20.75
N ASN A 370 15.16 18.20 21.16
CA ASN A 370 14.28 17.10 20.82
C ASN A 370 13.63 17.33 19.43
N PRO A 371 13.41 16.25 18.65
CA PRO A 371 12.73 16.36 17.37
C PRO A 371 11.33 17.02 17.50
N PRO A 372 10.90 17.81 16.50
CA PRO A 372 9.56 18.37 16.48
C PRO A 372 8.46 17.29 16.56
N THR A 373 7.39 17.59 17.30
CA THR A 373 6.26 16.65 17.52
C THR A 373 5.12 16.77 16.50
N SER A 374 5.11 17.82 15.67
CA SER A 374 4.11 18.00 14.62
C SER A 374 4.62 17.38 13.31
N PRO A 375 3.80 16.62 12.56
CA PRO A 375 4.11 16.34 11.16
C PRO A 375 4.25 17.68 10.41
N ALA A 376 5.08 17.72 9.38
CA ALA A 376 5.20 18.90 8.54
C ALA A 376 3.80 19.24 7.98
N GLN A 377 3.44 20.53 8.00
CA GLN A 377 2.18 20.94 7.39
C GLN A 377 2.38 20.97 5.87
N PRO A 378 1.48 20.36 5.08
CA PRO A 378 1.56 20.37 3.62
C PRO A 378 1.40 21.77 3.02
#